data_AF-A0A644ZMR6-F1
#
_entry.id   AF-A0A644ZMR6-F1
#
_cell.length_a   1.000
_cell.length_b   1.000
_cell.length_c   1.000
_cell.angle_alpha   90.00
_cell.angle_beta   90.00
_cell.angle_gamma   90.00
#
_symmetry.space_group_name_H-M   'P 1'
#
loop_
_entity.id
_entity.type
_entity.pdbx_description
1 polymer ?
#
loop_
_entity_poly.entity_id
_entity_poly.type
_entity_poly.pdbx_seq_one_letter_code
_entity_poly.pdbx_strand_id
1 'polypeptide(L)' 'MSKYQALWEYLQKQKEPTLELFFAEIQKIIGFEIDHSFLTYKKELTQYGYQVEKISLS' A
#
# COMPACT_ATOMS: atom_id res chain seq x y z
N MET A 1 -12.29 -6.22 7.81
CA MET A 1 -11.87 -5.31 6.72
C MET A 1 -10.57 -4.66 7.13
N SER A 2 -9.55 -4.73 6.28
CA SER A 2 -8.23 -4.19 6.58
C SER A 2 -8.25 -2.66 6.52
N LYS A 3 -7.54 -1.99 7.42
CA LYS A 3 -7.46 -0.52 7.41
C LYS A 3 -6.76 0.05 6.16
N TYR A 4 -6.01 -0.80 5.44
CA TYR A 4 -5.33 -0.44 4.19
C TYR A 4 -6.12 -0.85 2.95
N GLN A 5 -7.37 -1.31 3.08
CA GLN A 5 -8.17 -1.75 1.94
C GLN A 5 -8.30 -0.68 0.85
N ALA A 6 -8.49 0.59 1.22
CA ALA A 6 -8.55 1.70 0.26
C ALA A 6 -7.25 1.83 -0.57
N LEU A 7 -6.10 1.59 0.05
CA LEU A 7 -4.81 1.56 -0.63
C LEU A 7 -4.69 0.37 -1.58
N TRP A 8 -5.15 -0.81 -1.17
CA TRP A 8 -5.12 -2.02 -2.00
C TRP A 8 -6.02 -1.89 -3.23
N GLU A 9 -7.23 -1.37 -3.06
CA GLU A 9 -8.14 -1.08 -4.17
C GLU A 9 -7.57 0.00 -5.10
N TYR A 10 -6.87 1.00 -4.55
CA TYR A 10 -6.17 2.00 -5.36
C TYR A 10 -5.09 1.34 -6.23
N LEU A 11 -4.27 0.47 -5.65
CA LEU A 11 -3.22 -0.26 -6.37
C LEU A 11 -3.78 -1.19 -7.44
N GLN A 12 -4.86 -1.92 -7.14
CA GLN A 12 -5.53 -2.79 -8.10
C GLN A 12 -6.08 -2.03 -9.32
N LYS A 13 -6.48 -0.77 -9.15
CA LYS A 13 -6.93 0.08 -10.24
C LYS A 13 -5.78 0.60 -11.11
N GLN A 14 -4.55 0.59 -10.60
CA GLN A 14 -3.39 0.92 -11.40
C GLN A 14 -3.11 -0.21 -12.39
N LYS A 15 -2.77 0.15 -13.63
CA LYS A 15 -2.40 -0.82 -14.67
C LYS A 15 -0.90 -1.02 -14.78
N GLU A 16 -0.14 -0.36 -13.91
CA GLU A 16 1.32 -0.41 -13.95
C GLU A 16 1.86 -1.66 -13.25
N PRO A 17 2.87 -2.32 -13.84
CA PRO A 17 3.51 -3.50 -13.25
C PRO A 17 4.35 -3.14 -12.01
N THR A 18 4.83 -1.91 -11.93
CA THR A 18 5.61 -1.38 -10.81
C THR A 18 5.03 -0.04 -10.43
N LEU A 19 4.82 0.19 -9.14
CA LEU A 19 4.36 1.47 -8.63
C LEU A 19 5.24 1.89 -7.47
N GLU A 20 5.73 3.12 -7.54
CA GLU A 20 6.39 3.78 -6.41
C GLU A 20 5.41 4.74 -5.77
N LEU A 21 5.17 4.58 -4.47
CA LEU A 21 4.34 5.48 -3.68
C LEU A 21 5.14 6.01 -2.50
N PHE A 22 5.04 7.31 -2.28
CA PHE A 22 5.61 7.92 -1.09
C PHE A 22 4.67 7.72 0.11
N PHE A 23 5.24 7.65 1.32
CA PHE A 23 4.45 7.58 2.56
C PHE A 23 3.38 8.66 2.62
N ALA A 24 3.71 9.89 2.19
CA ALA A 24 2.78 11.01 2.13
C ALA A 24 1.59 10.79 1.17
N GLU A 25 1.79 10.09 0.05
CA GLU A 25 0.71 9.76 -0.88
C GLU A 25 -0.20 8.69 -0.30
N ILE A 26 0.39 7.67 0.32
CA ILE A 26 -0.38 6.63 0.98
C ILE A 26 -1.23 7.23 2.11
N GLN A 27 -0.67 8.16 2.90
CA GLN A 27 -1.41 8.90 3.92
C GLN A 27 -2.60 9.67 3.35
N LYS A 28 -2.47 10.27 2.16
CA LYS A 28 -3.59 10.92 1.46
C LYS A 28 -4.67 9.93 1.02
N ILE A 29 -4.28 8.72 0.63
CA ILE A 29 -5.22 7.67 0.18
C ILE A 29 -5.99 7.09 1.36
N ILE A 30 -5.29 6.74 2.45
CA ILE A 30 -5.90 6.08 3.63
C ILE A 30 -6.47 7.08 4.64
N GLY A 31 -6.05 8.34 4.59
CA GLY A 31 -6.52 9.41 5.49
C GLY A 31 -5.93 9.37 6.90
N PHE A 32 -4.91 8.52 7.15
CA PHE A 32 -4.23 8.39 8.44
C PHE A 32 -2.74 8.09 8.25
N GLU A 33 -1.94 8.25 9.31
CA GLU A 33 -0.50 8.00 9.24
C GLU A 33 -0.16 6.52 9.09
N ILE A 34 0.79 6.20 8.20
CA ILE A 34 1.32 4.83 8.13
C ILE A 34 2.07 4.53 9.43
N ASP A 35 1.70 3.43 10.06
CA ASP A 35 2.38 2.90 11.24
C ASP A 35 3.05 1.55 10.94
N HIS A 36 3.71 0.99 11.95
CA HIS A 36 4.38 -0.31 11.86
C HIS A 36 3.46 -1.46 11.46
N SER A 37 2.15 -1.35 11.65
CA SER A 37 1.22 -2.40 11.23
C SER A 37 1.13 -2.53 9.71
N PHE A 38 1.59 -1.54 8.94
CA PHE A 38 1.70 -1.67 7.48
C PHE A 38 2.49 -2.92 7.05
N LEU A 39 3.53 -3.30 7.79
CA LEU A 39 4.30 -4.52 7.52
C LEU A 39 3.49 -5.81 7.71
N THR A 40 2.47 -5.77 8.55
CA THR A 40 1.52 -6.88 8.75
C THR A 40 0.53 -6.94 7.61
N TYR A 41 -0.05 -5.80 7.26
CA TYR A 41 -1.11 -5.71 6.25
C TYR A 41 -0.60 -5.79 4.80
N LYS A 42 0.67 -5.43 4.52
CA LYS A 42 1.23 -5.56 3.16
C LYS A 42 1.17 -6.98 2.60
N LYS A 43 1.03 -8.01 3.45
CA LYS A 43 0.84 -9.40 3.02
C LYS A 43 -0.46 -9.58 2.24
N GLU A 44 -1.49 -8.79 2.53
CA GLU A 44 -2.78 -8.83 1.85
C GLU A 44 -2.68 -8.40 0.40
N LEU A 45 -1.70 -7.56 0.02
CA LEU A 45 -1.47 -7.18 -1.38
C LEU A 45 -1.36 -8.37 -2.32
N THR A 46 -0.85 -9.51 -1.83
CA THR A 46 -0.74 -10.74 -2.62
C THR A 46 -2.10 -11.23 -3.12
N GLN A 47 -3.18 -10.97 -2.38
CA GLN A 47 -4.55 -11.27 -2.80
C GLN A 47 -5.02 -10.37 -3.95
N TYR A 48 -4.42 -9.19 -4.08
CA TYR A 48 -4.68 -8.22 -5.15
C TYR A 48 -3.69 -8.36 -6.32
N GLY A 49 -2.79 -9.34 -6.28
CA GLY A 49 -1.78 -9.57 -7.32
C GLY A 49 -0.53 -8.69 -7.21
N TYR A 50 -0.38 -7.95 -6.11
CA TYR A 50 0.75 -7.06 -5.86
C TYR A 50 1.60 -7.56 -4.69
N GLN A 51 2.85 -7.10 -4.62
CA GLN A 51 3.71 -7.30 -3.45
C GLN A 51 4.59 -6.08 -3.25
N VAL A 52 4.96 -5.80 -2.01
CA VAL A 52 5.93 -4.74 -1.70
C VAL A 52 7.34 -5.31 -1.89
N GLU A 53 8.04 -4.81 -2.90
CA GLU A 53 9.42 -5.22 -3.20
C GLU A 53 10.43 -4.51 -2.28
N LYS A 54 10.30 -3.20 -2.11
CA LYS A 54 11.22 -2.39 -1.31
C LYS A 54 10.47 -1.33 -0.51
N ILE A 55 10.94 -1.08 0.70
CA ILE A 55 10.52 0.05 1.53
C ILE A 55 11.78 0.87 1.83
N SER A 56 11.84 2.08 1.31
CA SER A 56 12.91 3.04 1.60
C SER A 56 12.39 4.08 2.58
N LEU A 57 13.03 4.20 3.73
CA LEU A 57 12.83 5.30 4.68
C LEU A 57 14.01 6.27 4.45
N SER A 58 13.91 7.06 3.38
CA SER A 58 14.93 8.05 3.01
C SER A 58 14.74 9.35 3.77
#